data_AF-A0A528FEX1-F1
#
_entry.id   AF-A0A528FEX1-F1
#
_cell.length_a   1.000
_cell.length_b   1.000
_cell.length_c   1.000
_cell.angle_alpha   90.00
_cell.angle_beta   90.00
_cell.angle_gamma   90.00
#
_symmetry.space_group_name_H-M   'P 1'
#
loop_
_entity.id
_entity.type
_entity.pdbx_description
1 polymer ?
#
loop_
_entity_poly.entity_id
_entity_poly.type
_entity_poly.pdbx_seq_one_letter_code
_entity_poly.pdbx_strand_id
1 'polypeptide(L)'
;MTIAAEIARLAAVESFCPTAAILAEAGFPTLARDRVFDSRRPSVDLLDPGEEYTPVLSLFTRRSQSPRRGVGQGSVARNGSTILEVVAELAVAAKDEDGAEFVDAMAGSDPKARIVLSALCAQVRYVLT
;
A
#
# COMPACT_ATOMS: atom_id res chain seq x y z
N MET A 1 -0.22 18.89 -8.43
CA MET A 1 -0.19 17.93 -7.31
C MET A 1 0.15 18.72 -6.05
N THR A 2 -0.45 18.42 -4.89
CA THR A 2 -0.14 19.15 -3.64
C THR A 2 0.86 18.35 -2.80
N ILE A 3 1.67 19.04 -2.00
CA ILE A 3 2.64 18.40 -1.10
C ILE A 3 1.98 17.42 -0.12
N ALA A 4 0.68 17.59 0.17
CA ALA A 4 -0.05 16.68 1.05
C ALA A 4 -0.16 15.25 0.49
N ALA A 5 -0.24 15.08 -0.83
CA ALA A 5 -0.27 13.74 -1.43
C ALA A 5 1.06 13.01 -1.23
N GLU A 6 2.17 13.69 -1.50
CA GLU A 6 3.52 13.14 -1.39
C GLU A 6 3.86 12.86 0.09
N ILE A 7 3.60 13.81 0.98
CA ILE A 7 3.85 13.64 2.42
C ILE A 7 3.02 12.48 2.98
N ALA A 8 1.74 12.37 2.62
CA ALA A 8 0.89 11.28 3.13
C ALA A 8 1.38 9.90 2.67
N ARG A 9 1.77 9.75 1.39
CA ARG A 9 2.34 8.49 0.91
C ARG A 9 3.69 8.20 1.55
N LEU A 10 4.59 9.18 1.63
CA LEU A 10 5.90 9.00 2.26
C LEU A 10 5.76 8.59 3.74
N ALA A 11 4.90 9.27 4.49
CA ALA A 11 4.64 8.93 5.89
C ALA A 11 4.03 7.51 6.03
N ALA A 12 3.11 7.14 5.13
CA ALA A 12 2.54 5.80 5.13
C ALA A 12 3.56 4.72 4.75
N VAL A 13 4.44 4.97 3.76
CA VAL A 13 5.54 4.07 3.40
C VAL A 13 6.43 3.83 4.61
N GLU A 14 6.92 4.89 5.26
CA GLU A 14 7.80 4.73 6.44
C GLU A 14 7.06 4.08 7.62
N SER A 15 5.74 4.29 7.76
CA SER A 15 4.96 3.65 8.82
C SER A 15 4.79 2.14 8.58
N PHE A 16 4.56 1.71 7.34
CA PHE A 16 4.34 0.29 7.01
C PHE A 16 5.62 -0.49 6.72
N CYS A 17 6.63 0.19 6.22
CA CYS A 17 7.95 -0.35 5.90
C CYS A 17 9.02 0.60 6.45
N PRO A 18 9.24 0.60 7.78
CA PRO A 18 10.22 1.49 8.39
C PRO A 18 11.61 1.24 7.82
N THR A 19 12.35 2.32 7.58
CA THR A 19 13.74 2.23 7.10
C THR A 19 14.60 1.40 8.06
N ALA A 20 14.35 1.51 9.37
CA ALA A 20 15.03 0.70 10.38
C ALA A 20 14.74 -0.81 10.24
N ALA A 21 13.52 -1.18 9.85
CA ALA A 21 13.14 -2.59 9.65
C ALA A 21 13.77 -3.16 8.38
N ILE A 22 13.89 -2.35 7.32
CA ILE A 22 14.63 -2.72 6.10
C ILE A 22 16.09 -3.02 6.45
N LEU A 23 16.77 -2.09 7.15
CA LEU A 23 18.18 -2.24 7.50
C LEU A 23 18.46 -3.43 8.43
N ALA A 24 17.50 -3.78 9.28
CA ALA A 24 17.60 -4.91 10.20
C ALA A 24 17.04 -6.23 9.60
N GLU A 25 16.44 -6.18 8.41
CA GLU A 25 15.66 -7.25 7.79
C GLU A 25 14.58 -7.88 8.71
N ALA A 26 14.15 -7.15 9.74
CA ALA A 26 13.31 -7.64 10.82
C ALA A 26 12.48 -6.51 11.47
N GLY A 27 11.46 -6.89 12.25
CA GLY A 27 10.64 -5.91 12.97
C GLY A 27 9.63 -5.17 12.09
N PHE A 28 9.29 -5.72 10.93
CA PHE A 28 8.24 -5.14 10.09
C PHE A 28 6.88 -5.13 10.80
N PRO A 29 6.12 -4.02 10.71
CA PRO A 29 4.87 -3.86 11.44
C PRO A 29 3.69 -4.61 10.80
N THR A 30 3.83 -5.06 9.55
CA THR A 30 2.78 -5.76 8.81
C THR A 30 3.31 -7.02 8.14
N LEU A 31 2.40 -7.92 7.76
CA LEU A 31 2.72 -9.12 6.98
C LEU A 31 3.29 -8.81 5.59
N ALA A 32 3.08 -7.60 5.07
CA ALA A 32 3.66 -7.19 3.78
C ALA A 32 5.18 -6.95 3.85
N ARG A 33 5.76 -6.79 5.04
CA ARG A 33 7.19 -6.57 5.24
C ARG A 33 7.71 -5.39 4.40
N ASP A 34 8.69 -5.66 3.54
CA ASP A 34 9.31 -4.70 2.62
C ASP A 34 8.51 -4.48 1.32
N ARG A 35 7.42 -5.24 1.11
CA ARG A 35 6.57 -5.20 -0.08
C ARG A 35 5.49 -4.13 0.01
N VAL A 36 5.93 -2.89 0.25
CA VAL A 36 5.09 -1.69 0.29
C VAL A 36 5.43 -0.80 -0.89
N PHE A 37 4.45 -0.57 -1.76
CA PHE A 37 4.66 0.07 -3.05
C PHE A 37 4.03 1.46 -3.10
N ASP A 38 4.84 2.48 -3.43
CA ASP A 38 4.34 3.84 -3.67
C ASP A 38 3.89 3.97 -5.13
N SER A 39 2.61 4.28 -5.32
CA SER A 39 2.00 4.67 -6.60
C SER A 39 2.15 3.65 -7.73
N ARG A 40 2.34 2.38 -7.40
CA ARG A 40 2.43 1.27 -8.34
C ARG A 40 1.88 -0.02 -7.73
N ARG A 41 1.52 -0.96 -8.60
CA ARG A 41 1.21 -2.34 -8.22
C ARG A 41 2.50 -3.17 -8.07
N PRO A 42 2.46 -4.29 -7.34
CA PRO A 42 3.51 -5.30 -7.41
C PRO A 42 3.72 -5.79 -8.85
N SER A 43 4.93 -6.22 -9.14
CA SER A 43 5.29 -6.93 -10.36
C SER A 43 5.55 -8.41 -10.04
N VAL A 44 5.46 -9.28 -11.05
CA VAL A 44 5.54 -10.74 -10.87
C VAL A 44 6.89 -11.17 -10.27
N ASP A 45 7.97 -10.49 -10.65
CA ASP A 45 9.34 -10.68 -10.17
C ASP A 45 9.52 -10.43 -8.66
N LEU A 46 8.54 -9.80 -7.99
CA LEU A 46 8.57 -9.53 -6.55
C LEU A 46 7.75 -10.54 -5.74
N LEU A 47 7.07 -11.47 -6.40
CA LEU A 47 6.33 -12.55 -5.76
C LEU A 47 7.28 -13.68 -5.38
N ASP A 48 7.00 -14.32 -4.25
CA ASP A 48 7.74 -15.52 -3.85
C ASP A 48 7.12 -16.75 -4.54
N PRO A 49 7.84 -17.40 -5.48
CA PRO A 49 7.30 -18.55 -6.21
C PRO A 49 7.16 -19.81 -5.32
N GLY A 50 7.75 -19.82 -4.12
CA GLY A 50 7.65 -20.93 -3.17
C GLY A 50 6.45 -20.83 -2.23
N GLU A 51 5.78 -19.68 -2.18
CA GLU A 51 4.68 -19.42 -1.25
C GLU A 51 3.33 -19.43 -1.97
N GLU A 52 2.28 -19.80 -1.25
CA GLU A 52 0.90 -19.84 -1.79
C GLU A 52 0.43 -18.45 -2.23
N TYR A 53 0.87 -17.41 -1.53
CA TYR A 53 0.61 -16.01 -1.85
C TYR A 53 1.65 -15.12 -1.19
N THR A 54 1.80 -13.91 -1.73
CA THR A 54 2.68 -12.87 -1.21
C THR A 54 1.85 -11.70 -0.68
N PRO A 55 1.81 -11.43 0.63
CA PRO A 55 1.16 -10.24 1.16
C PRO A 55 1.85 -8.96 0.68
N VAL A 56 1.08 -7.99 0.20
CA VAL A 56 1.60 -6.72 -0.32
C VAL A 56 0.70 -5.55 0.07
N LEU A 57 1.28 -4.35 0.10
CA LEU A 57 0.54 -3.08 0.22
C LEU A 57 0.89 -2.17 -0.95
N SER A 58 -0.13 -1.65 -1.64
CA SER A 58 0.04 -0.62 -2.67
C SER A 58 -0.64 0.68 -2.24
N LEU A 59 0.11 1.78 -2.26
CA LEU A 59 -0.32 3.09 -1.78
C LEU A 59 -0.57 4.03 -2.95
N PHE A 60 -1.78 4.56 -3.05
CA PHE A 60 -2.15 5.51 -4.09
C PHE A 60 -2.76 6.77 -3.48
N THR A 61 -2.78 7.85 -4.25
CA THR A 61 -3.58 9.03 -3.92
C THR A 61 -4.62 9.28 -4.99
N ARG A 62 -5.88 9.22 -4.61
CA ARG A 62 -6.99 9.40 -5.56
C ARG A 62 -7.36 10.85 -5.81
N ARG A 63 -7.19 11.70 -4.81
CA ARG A 63 -7.53 13.13 -4.88
C ARG A 63 -6.58 13.92 -4.01
N SER A 64 -6.10 15.05 -4.52
CA SER A 64 -5.24 15.98 -3.81
C SER A 64 -5.67 17.41 -4.14
N GLN A 65 -5.89 18.23 -3.12
CA GLN A 65 -6.46 19.57 -3.27
C GLN A 65 -5.91 20.55 -2.24
N SER A 66 -5.94 21.83 -2.58
CA SER A 66 -5.54 22.94 -1.68
C SER A 66 -6.71 23.92 -1.51
N PRO A 67 -7.75 23.56 -0.73
CA PRO A 67 -8.90 24.44 -0.54
C PRO A 67 -8.53 25.74 0.18
N ARG A 68 -9.18 26.84 -0.22
CA ARG A 68 -9.17 28.09 0.54
C ARG A 68 -9.97 27.90 1.82
N ARG A 69 -9.50 28.46 2.94
CA ARG A 69 -10.18 28.47 4.24
C ARG A 69 -10.93 29.78 4.52
N GLY A 70 -11.14 30.62 3.51
CA GLY A 70 -11.86 31.89 3.61
C GLY A 70 -11.56 32.84 2.44
N VAL A 71 -12.42 33.84 2.26
CA VAL A 71 -12.32 34.83 1.17
C VAL A 71 -11.06 35.70 1.24
N GLY A 72 -10.51 35.93 2.44
CA GLY A 72 -9.28 36.71 2.64
C GLY A 72 -7.97 35.94 2.48
N GLN A 73 -8.01 34.64 2.17
CA GLN A 73 -6.78 33.84 2.11
C GLN A 73 -6.02 34.05 0.79
N GLY A 74 -4.90 34.77 0.85
CA GLY A 74 -4.07 35.08 -0.31
C GLY A 74 -3.26 33.91 -0.89
N SER A 75 -3.04 32.83 -0.12
CA SER A 75 -2.32 31.64 -0.61
C SER A 75 -2.89 30.34 -0.04
N VAL A 76 -3.00 29.32 -0.89
CA VAL A 76 -3.49 27.97 -0.55
C VAL A 76 -2.37 26.92 -0.46
N ALA A 77 -1.11 27.33 -0.69
CA ALA A 77 0.02 26.42 -0.80
C ALA A 77 0.21 25.50 0.42
N ARG A 78 -0.23 25.95 1.60
CA ARG A 78 -0.09 25.22 2.88
C ARG A 78 -1.36 24.48 3.32
N ASN A 79 -2.44 24.53 2.53
CA ASN A 79 -3.72 23.93 2.88
C ASN A 79 -3.95 22.60 2.15
N GLY A 80 -2.93 21.76 2.00
CA GLY A 80 -3.07 20.49 1.28
C GLY A 80 -4.04 19.53 2.00
N SER A 81 -4.88 18.86 1.23
CA SER A 81 -5.77 17.79 1.65
C SER A 81 -5.73 16.69 0.60
N THR A 82 -5.64 15.43 1.02
CA THR A 82 -5.53 14.29 0.11
C THR A 82 -6.33 13.11 0.64
N ILE A 83 -6.70 12.19 -0.26
CA ILE A 83 -7.20 10.86 0.08
C ILE A 83 -6.09 9.86 -0.25
N LEU A 84 -5.58 9.18 0.78
CA LEU A 84 -4.67 8.05 0.66
C LEU A 84 -5.51 6.78 0.50
N GLU A 85 -5.25 6.01 -0.56
CA GLU A 85 -5.78 4.67 -0.75
C GLU A 85 -4.70 3.66 -0.38
N VAL A 86 -5.03 2.77 0.57
CA VAL A 86 -4.17 1.66 0.98
C VAL A 86 -4.81 0.38 0.46
N VAL A 87 -4.18 -0.25 -0.52
CA VAL A 87 -4.65 -1.48 -1.15
C VAL A 87 -3.86 -2.64 -0.55
N ALA A 88 -4.53 -3.48 0.24
CA ALA A 88 -3.94 -4.68 0.83
C ALA A 88 -4.37 -5.92 0.04
N GLU A 89 -3.40 -6.71 -0.39
CA GLU A 89 -3.62 -7.86 -1.28
C GLU A 89 -2.77 -9.05 -0.84
N LEU A 90 -3.26 -10.25 -1.14
CA LEU A 90 -2.47 -11.48 -1.16
C LEU A 90 -2.18 -11.79 -2.63
N ALA A 91 -1.01 -11.35 -3.10
CA ALA A 91 -0.65 -11.37 -4.51
C ALA A 91 -0.16 -12.75 -4.95
N VAL A 92 -0.57 -13.18 -6.13
CA VAL A 92 -0.18 -14.45 -6.78
C VAL A 92 0.18 -14.23 -8.24
N ALA A 93 1.04 -15.10 -8.76
CA ALA A 93 1.31 -15.17 -10.19
C ALA A 93 0.18 -15.96 -10.85
N ALA A 94 -0.63 -15.28 -11.67
CA ALA A 94 -1.64 -15.90 -12.52
C ALA A 94 -1.14 -15.92 -13.96
N LYS A 95 -1.70 -16.82 -14.78
CA LYS A 95 -1.44 -16.89 -16.22
C LYS A 95 -2.69 -16.53 -16.99
N ASP A 96 -2.55 -15.71 -18.02
CA ASP A 96 -3.62 -15.43 -18.96
C ASP A 96 -3.79 -16.55 -20.00
N GLU A 97 -4.69 -16.34 -20.97
CA GLU A 97 -4.97 -17.31 -22.04
C GLU A 97 -3.76 -17.56 -22.96
N ASP A 98 -2.86 -16.58 -23.09
CA ASP A 98 -1.64 -16.67 -23.91
C ASP A 98 -0.44 -17.23 -23.10
N GLY A 99 -0.64 -17.52 -21.81
CA GLY A 99 0.36 -18.05 -20.90
C GLY A 99 1.31 -17.00 -20.31
N ALA A 100 1.04 -15.70 -20.51
CA ALA A 100 1.79 -14.62 -19.91
C ALA A 100 1.44 -14.48 -18.42
N GLU A 101 2.46 -14.30 -17.58
CA GLU A 101 2.28 -14.16 -16.14
C GLU A 101 1.94 -12.72 -15.76
N PHE A 102 0.95 -12.56 -14.88
CA PHE A 102 0.55 -11.29 -14.29
C PHE A 102 0.25 -11.46 -12.80
N VAL A 103 0.23 -10.35 -12.07
CA VAL A 103 -0.14 -10.37 -10.65
C VAL A 103 -1.66 -10.31 -10.50
N ASP A 104 -2.22 -11.27 -9.79
CA ASP A 104 -3.62 -11.27 -9.35
C ASP A 104 -3.73 -11.36 -7.82
N ALA A 105 -4.91 -11.12 -7.27
CA ALA A 105 -5.18 -11.20 -5.84
C ALA A 105 -5.92 -12.51 -5.47
N MET A 106 -5.34 -13.30 -4.57
CA MET A 106 -5.86 -14.60 -4.10
C MET A 106 -7.02 -14.47 -3.09
N ALA A 107 -7.87 -13.45 -3.20
CA ALA A 107 -8.88 -13.16 -2.18
C ALA A 107 -10.19 -13.94 -2.34
N GLY A 108 -10.34 -14.78 -3.38
CA GLY A 108 -11.58 -15.43 -3.80
C GLY A 108 -12.26 -16.32 -2.74
N SER A 109 -12.01 -17.63 -2.78
CA SER A 109 -12.79 -18.65 -2.05
C SER A 109 -12.04 -19.35 -0.92
N ASP A 110 -10.72 -19.17 -0.78
CA ASP A 110 -9.94 -19.81 0.29
C ASP A 110 -10.19 -19.13 1.66
N PRO A 111 -10.76 -19.84 2.65
CA PRO A 111 -10.97 -19.30 3.98
C PRO A 111 -9.67 -18.90 4.69
N LYS A 112 -8.55 -19.59 4.44
CA LYS A 112 -7.26 -19.27 5.08
C LYS A 112 -6.72 -17.95 4.56
N ALA A 113 -6.64 -17.78 3.23
CA ALA A 113 -6.26 -16.52 2.60
C ALA A 113 -7.12 -15.35 3.12
N ARG A 114 -8.43 -15.53 3.29
CA ARG A 114 -9.32 -14.48 3.83
C ARG A 114 -8.98 -14.07 5.27
N ILE A 115 -8.59 -15.01 6.13
CA ILE A 115 -8.15 -14.72 7.50
C ILE A 115 -6.85 -13.92 7.48
N VAL A 116 -5.88 -14.34 6.65
CA VAL A 116 -4.58 -13.66 6.53
C VAL A 116 -4.73 -12.25 5.97
N LEU A 117 -5.57 -12.06 4.93
CA LEU A 117 -5.89 -10.75 4.40
C LEU A 117 -6.55 -9.84 5.46
N SER A 118 -7.45 -10.41 6.26
CA SER A 118 -8.08 -9.68 7.37
C SER A 118 -7.07 -9.26 8.44
N ALA A 119 -6.10 -10.13 8.75
CA ALA A 119 -5.00 -9.82 9.67
C ALA A 119 -4.10 -8.70 9.13
N LEU A 120 -3.72 -8.75 7.85
CA LEU A 120 -2.97 -7.67 7.18
C LEU A 120 -3.73 -6.33 7.27
N CYS A 121 -5.03 -6.33 6.96
CA CYS A 121 -5.86 -5.13 7.07
C CYS A 121 -5.98 -4.61 8.51
N ALA A 122 -6.00 -5.50 9.51
CA ALA A 122 -6.00 -5.10 10.92
C ALA A 122 -4.67 -4.45 11.32
N GLN A 123 -3.53 -4.98 10.87
CA GLN A 123 -2.22 -4.39 11.09
C GLN A 123 -2.09 -3.00 10.45
N VAL A 124 -2.58 -2.84 9.21
CA VAL A 124 -2.63 -1.54 8.54
C VAL A 124 -3.39 -0.51 9.38
N ARG A 125 -4.56 -0.88 9.91
CA ARG A 125 -5.34 0.02 10.77
C ARG A 125 -4.60 0.34 12.06
N TYR A 126 -4.01 -0.66 12.71
CA TYR A 126 -3.26 -0.48 13.95
C TYR A 126 -2.06 0.47 13.79
N VAL A 127 -1.33 0.37 12.67
CA VAL A 127 -0.18 1.23 12.38
C VAL A 127 -0.58 2.70 12.14
N LEU A 128 -1.78 2.95 11.61
CA LEU A 128 -2.28 4.29 11.28
C LEU A 128 -3.11 4.94 12.40
N THR A 129 -3.24 4.30 13.57
CA THR A 129 -3.95 4.82 14.75
C THR A 129 -3.01 5.18 15.87
#